data_AF-A0A7K2Z6L7-F1
#
_entry.id   AF-A0A7K2Z6L7-F1
#
_cell.length_a   1.000
_cell.length_b   1.000
_cell.length_c   1.000
_cell.angle_alpha   90.00
_cell.angle_beta   90.00
_cell.angle_gamma   90.00
#
_symmetry.space_group_name_H-M   'P 1'
#
loop_
_entity.id
_entity.type
_entity.pdbx_description
1 polymer ?
#
loop_
_entity_poly.entity_id
_entity_poly.type
_entity_poly.pdbx_seq_one_letter_code
_entity_poly.pdbx_strand_id
1 'polypeptide(L)' 'AAWALGVSQGTLDPRTPPAWQGASAQVLEPGDELAVGRAVRQQYGATRDQIHPGAFGGGQ' A
#
# COMPACT_ATOMS: atom_id res chain seq x y z
N ALA A 1 -2.82 10.73 -7.04
CA ALA A 1 -3.09 11.16 -5.65
C ALA A 1 -3.63 12.60 -5.61
N ALA A 2 -4.84 12.84 -6.12
CA ALA A 2 -5.41 14.19 -6.20
C ALA A 2 -6.00 14.69 -4.86
N TRP A 3 -6.48 13.78 -4.00
CA TRP A 3 -7.13 14.14 -2.73
C TRP A 3 -6.16 14.71 -1.69
N ALA A 4 -5.01 14.05 -1.45
CA ALA A 4 -4.00 14.55 -0.51
C ALA A 4 -3.49 15.94 -0.90
N LEU A 5 -3.36 16.20 -2.21
CA LEU A 5 -3.01 17.52 -2.73
C LEU A 5 -4.10 18.56 -2.40
N GLY A 6 -5.37 18.25 -2.65
CA GLY A 6 -6.48 19.17 -2.33
C GLY A 6 -6.63 19.46 -0.83
N VAL A 7 -6.36 18.48 0.04
CA VAL A 7 -6.28 18.71 1.50
C VAL A 7 -5.16 19.69 1.83
N SER A 8 -3.97 19.50 1.24
CA SER A 8 -2.84 20.41 1.48
C SER A 8 -3.08 21.83 0.97
N GLN A 9 -3.93 22.00 -0.05
CA GLN A 9 -4.33 23.29 -0.62
C GLN A 9 -5.55 23.90 0.09
N GLY A 10 -6.14 23.23 1.08
CA GLY A 10 -7.34 23.69 1.78
C GLY A 10 -8.63 23.64 0.95
N THR A 11 -8.61 22.96 -0.20
CA THR A 11 -9.76 22.85 -1.11
C THR A 11 -10.63 21.62 -0.83
N LEU A 12 -10.10 20.64 -0.07
CA LEU A 12 -10.81 19.42 0.31
C LEU A 12 -10.69 19.18 1.82
N ASP A 13 -11.75 18.64 2.41
CA ASP A 13 -11.78 18.27 3.82
C ASP A 13 -11.02 16.93 4.06
N PRO A 14 -10.09 16.88 5.02
CA PRO A 14 -9.30 15.68 5.30
C PRO A 14 -10.10 14.53 5.93
N ARG A 15 -11.29 14.80 6.49
CA ARG A 15 -12.14 13.79 7.11
C ARG A 15 -13.18 13.23 6.15
N THR A 16 -13.30 13.83 4.97
CA THR A 16 -14.32 13.50 3.98
C THR A 16 -13.62 13.10 2.68
N PRO A 17 -13.09 11.87 2.60
CA PRO A 17 -12.56 11.37 1.34
C PRO A 17 -13.68 11.34 0.29
N PRO A 18 -13.38 11.61 -0.99
CA PRO A 18 -14.38 11.50 -2.03
C PRO A 18 -14.88 10.06 -2.12
N ALA A 19 -16.14 9.89 -2.50
CA ALA A 19 -16.71 8.57 -2.79
C ALA A 19 -16.01 7.96 -4.00
N TRP A 20 -14.92 7.24 -3.77
CA TRP A 20 -14.24 6.49 -4.81
C TRP A 20 -15.21 5.45 -5.36
N GLN A 21 -15.35 5.46 -6.69
CA GLN A 21 -16.07 4.39 -7.35
C GLN A 21 -15.38 3.07 -7.03
N GLY A 22 -16.17 2.04 -6.70
CA GLY A 22 -15.64 0.71 -6.49
C GLY A 22 -14.82 0.28 -7.70
N ALA A 23 -13.60 -0.20 -7.48
CA ALA A 23 -12.82 -0.76 -8.57
C ALA A 23 -13.47 -2.07 -9.04
N SER A 24 -13.52 -2.30 -10.35
CA SER A 24 -13.82 -3.63 -10.89
C SER A 24 -12.79 -4.61 -10.35
N ALA A 25 -13.21 -5.45 -9.40
CA ALA A 25 -12.35 -6.43 -8.78
C ALA A 25 -12.52 -7.78 -9.48
N GLN A 26 -11.42 -8.49 -9.66
CA GLN A 26 -11.40 -9.88 -10.09
C GLN A 26 -10.69 -10.71 -9.01
N VAL A 27 -11.26 -11.86 -8.68
CA VAL A 27 -10.58 -12.86 -7.86
C VAL A 27 -9.66 -13.65 -8.78
N LEU A 28 -8.37 -13.68 -8.46
CA LEU A 28 -7.35 -14.45 -9.17
C LEU A 28 -6.87 -15.57 -8.26
N GLU A 29 -6.91 -16.80 -8.75
CA GLU A 29 -6.37 -17.93 -8.02
C GLU A 29 -4.83 -17.89 -8.01
N PRO A 30 -4.18 -18.22 -6.89
CA PRO A 30 -2.74 -18.34 -6.84
C PRO A 30 -2.25 -19.47 -7.78
N GLY A 31 -1.80 -19.11 -8.97
CA GLY A 31 -1.19 -20.04 -9.92
C GLY A 31 0.29 -20.30 -9.63
N ASP A 32 1.02 -20.77 -10.65
CA ASP A 32 2.44 -21.15 -10.54
C ASP A 32 3.35 -20.01 -10.06
N GLU A 33 2.96 -18.75 -10.29
CA GLU A 33 3.70 -17.56 -9.86
C GLU A 33 3.60 -17.28 -8.36
N LEU A 34 2.80 -18.04 -7.59
CA LEU A 34 2.66 -17.82 -6.14
C LEU A 34 4.02 -17.87 -5.43
N ALA A 35 4.88 -18.82 -5.79
CA ALA A 35 6.21 -18.95 -5.21
C ALA A 35 7.08 -17.71 -5.48
N VAL A 36 7.06 -17.22 -6.73
CA VAL A 36 7.78 -16.00 -7.14
C VAL A 36 7.23 -14.78 -6.41
N GLY A 37 5.91 -14.61 -6.37
CA GLY A 37 5.27 -13.51 -5.66
C GLY A 37 5.57 -13.53 -4.15
N ARG A 38 5.70 -14.71 -3.54
CA ARG A 38 6.16 -14.84 -2.14
C ARG A 38 7.60 -14.36 -1.98
N ALA A 39 8.51 -14.77 -2.86
CA ALA A 39 9.91 -14.37 -2.80
C ALA A 39 10.06 -12.84 -2.93
N VAL A 40 9.35 -12.22 -3.88
CA VAL A 40 9.37 -10.76 -4.06
C VAL A 40 8.89 -10.02 -2.81
N ARG A 41 7.80 -10.49 -2.19
CA ARG A 41 7.29 -9.88 -0.95
C ARG A 41 8.25 -10.01 0.22
N GLN A 42 8.94 -11.15 0.35
CA GLN A 42 9.98 -11.33 1.36
C GLN A 42 11.17 -10.40 1.12
N GLN A 43 11.66 -10.32 -0.11
CA GLN A 43 12.76 -9.42 -0.47
C GLN A 43 12.40 -7.95 -0.19
N TYR A 44 11.20 -7.52 -0.58
CA TYR A 44 10.72 -6.17 -0.28
C TYR A 44 10.71 -5.88 1.22
N GLY A 45 10.17 -6.80 2.03
CA GLY A 45 10.17 -6.65 3.49
C GLY A 45 11.57 -6.48 4.05
N ALA A 46 12.50 -7.35 3.65
CA ALA A 46 13.90 -7.28 4.09
C ALA A 46 14.57 -5.94 3.71
N THR A 47 14.41 -5.48 2.47
CA THR A 47 14.97 -4.20 2.02
C THR A 47 14.34 -3.02 2.75
N ARG A 48 13.01 -3.03 2.91
CA ARG A 48 12.28 -1.97 3.64
C ARG A 48 12.75 -1.86 5.08
N ASP A 49 12.90 -2.98 5.77
CA ASP A 49 13.29 -3.01 7.18
C ASP A 49 14.75 -2.57 7.37
N GLN A 50 15.62 -2.85 6.39
CA GLN A 50 16.99 -2.33 6.35
C GLN A 50 17.02 -0.79 6.17
N ILE A 51 16.18 -0.23 5.29
CA ILE A 51 16.18 1.21 4.98
C ILE A 51 15.44 2.03 6.05
N HIS A 52 14.40 1.46 6.66
CA HIS A 52 13.51 2.16 7.60
C HIS A 52 13.42 1.43 8.96
N PRO A 53 14.52 1.41 9.74
CA PRO A 53 14.52 0.75 11.03
C PRO A 53 13.50 1.39 11.98
N GLY A 54 12.69 0.57 12.65
CA GLY A 54 11.68 1.01 13.64
C GLY A 54 10.40 1.61 13.06
N ALA A 55 10.31 1.86 11.74
CA ALA A 55 9.14 2.50 11.13
C ALA A 55 7.85 1.66 11.19
N PHE A 56 7.98 0.33 11.30
CA PHE A 56 6.86 -0.61 11.28
C PHE A 56 6.66 -1.38 12.59
N GLY A 57 7.24 -0.93 13.70
CA GLY A 57 6.98 -1.48 15.04
C GLY A 57 7.45 -2.93 15.28
N GLY A 58 8.19 -3.54 14.37
CA GLY A 58 8.77 -4.87 14.52
C GLY A 58 10.16 -4.79 15.14
N GLY A 59 10.22 -4.81 16.47
CA GLY A 59 11.49 -4.80 17.20
C GLY A 59 11.34 -5.35 18.61
N GLN A 60 10.81 -6.57 18.75
CA GLN A 60 11.25 -7.69 19.61
C GLN A 60 10.39 -8.92 19.32
#